data_AF-A0A2N5G2X2-F1
#
_entry.id   AF-A0A2N5G2X2-F1
#
_cell.length_a   1.000
_cell.length_b   1.000
_cell.length_c   1.000
_cell.angle_alpha   90.00
_cell.angle_beta   90.00
_cell.angle_gamma   90.00
#
_symmetry.space_group_name_H-M   'P 1'
#
loop_
_entity.id
_entity.type
_entity.pdbx_description
1 polymer ?
#
loop_
_entity_poly.entity_id
_entity_poly.type
_entity_poly.pdbx_seq_one_letter_code
_entity_poly.pdbx_strand_id
1 'polypeptide(L)'
;MALLIGAVFSIKPAEAAYLPEYDKYVEVSYDEARAIADMLGLQGIELGEETAQITFEAQEKIIKKLEKLLKTEIDHYYVWLTVDGEKVLGFDPPVPQY
;
A
#
# COMPACT_ATOMS: atom_id res chain seq x y z
N MET A 1 -13.70 -37.16 36.92
CA MET A 1 -13.16 -37.16 35.54
C MET A 1 -13.26 -35.73 35.04
N ALA A 2 -12.16 -34.97 35.08
CA ALA A 2 -12.16 -33.54 34.73
C ALA A 2 -11.74 -33.39 33.26
N LEU A 3 -12.63 -32.83 32.44
CA LEU A 3 -12.35 -32.48 31.04
C LEU A 3 -11.62 -31.13 31.02
N LEU A 4 -10.32 -31.18 30.76
CA LEU A 4 -9.53 -30.00 30.38
C LEU A 4 -9.92 -29.60 28.96
N ILE A 5 -10.71 -28.54 28.83
CA ILE A 5 -11.01 -27.90 27.54
C ILE A 5 -9.74 -27.15 27.13
N GLY A 6 -8.97 -27.73 26.21
CA GLY A 6 -7.82 -27.07 25.60
C GLY A 6 -8.31 -25.88 24.77
N ALA A 7 -7.95 -24.67 25.21
CA ALA A 7 -8.11 -23.47 24.40
C ALA A 7 -7.15 -23.58 23.19
N VAL A 8 -7.70 -23.98 22.05
CA VAL A 8 -6.99 -23.91 20.77
C VAL A 8 -6.97 -22.43 20.38
N PHE A 9 -5.90 -21.73 20.74
CA PHE A 9 -5.62 -20.41 20.19
C PHE A 9 -5.38 -20.57 18.69
N SER A 10 -6.43 -20.31 17.89
CA SER A 10 -6.28 -20.06 16.46
C SER A 10 -5.52 -18.74 16.32
N ILE A 11 -4.19 -18.80 16.32
CA ILE A 11 -3.36 -17.69 15.89
C ILE A 11 -3.65 -17.53 14.41
N LYS A 12 -4.55 -16.59 14.06
CA LYS A 12 -4.70 -16.18 12.67
C LYS A 12 -3.31 -15.71 12.23
N PRO A 13 -2.79 -16.17 11.08
CA PRO A 13 -1.59 -15.55 10.52
C PRO A 13 -1.89 -14.07 10.40
N ALA A 14 -1.03 -13.21 10.95
CA ALA A 14 -1.20 -11.79 10.78
C ALA A 14 -1.07 -11.52 9.27
N GLU A 15 -2.15 -11.00 8.70
CA GLU A 15 -2.15 -10.49 7.33
C GLU A 15 -1.37 -9.18 7.39
N ALA A 16 -0.43 -8.97 6.46
CA ALA A 16 0.26 -7.70 6.26
C ALA A 16 -0.70 -6.54 6.51
N ALA A 17 -0.41 -5.70 7.49
CA ALA A 17 -1.27 -4.59 7.75
C ALA A 17 -0.86 -3.48 6.78
N TYR A 18 -1.65 -3.29 5.72
CA TYR A 18 -1.77 -1.95 5.17
C TYR A 18 -2.31 -1.07 6.31
N LEU A 19 -1.54 -0.06 6.71
CA LEU A 19 -1.86 0.82 7.83
C LEU A 19 -2.32 2.20 7.33
N PRO A 20 -3.58 2.33 6.87
CA PRO A 20 -4.10 3.57 6.26
C PRO A 20 -4.07 4.78 7.21
N GLU A 21 -4.02 4.57 8.52
CA GLU A 21 -3.88 5.65 9.51
C GLU A 21 -2.53 6.39 9.41
N TYR A 22 -1.52 5.78 8.81
CA TYR A 22 -0.21 6.41 8.59
C TYR A 22 -0.06 7.04 7.21
N ASP A 23 -1.03 6.82 6.32
CA ASP A 23 -1.03 7.39 4.97
C ASP A 23 -0.76 8.89 4.97
N LYS A 24 -0.02 9.32 3.95
CA LYS A 24 0.27 10.73 3.71
C LYS A 24 -0.43 11.17 2.44
N TYR A 25 -0.94 12.38 2.47
CA TYR A 25 -1.65 13.00 1.36
C TYR A 25 -0.90 14.26 1.00
N VAL A 26 -0.46 14.36 -0.24
CA VAL A 26 0.35 15.47 -0.74
C VAL A 26 -0.40 16.08 -1.91
N GLU A 27 -0.97 17.27 -1.67
CA GLU A 27 -1.60 18.06 -2.71
C GLU A 27 -0.53 18.64 -3.63
N VAL A 28 -0.69 18.42 -4.93
CA VAL A 28 0.23 18.86 -5.98
C VAL A 28 -0.56 19.36 -7.19
N SER A 29 0.10 20.11 -8.07
CA SER A 29 -0.47 20.39 -9.39
C SER A 29 -0.51 19.13 -10.26
N TYR A 30 -1.39 19.11 -11.26
CA TYR A 30 -1.44 18.01 -12.23
C TYR A 30 -0.10 17.78 -12.94
N ASP A 31 0.61 18.86 -13.30
CA ASP A 31 1.90 18.78 -13.98
C ASP A 31 2.98 18.13 -13.11
N GLU A 32 2.99 18.42 -11.79
CA GLU A 32 3.88 17.78 -10.83
C GLU A 32 3.55 16.30 -10.65
N ALA A 33 2.27 15.96 -10.48
CA ALA A 33 1.83 14.57 -10.41
C ALA A 33 2.22 13.79 -11.67
N ARG A 34 2.05 14.40 -12.84
CA ARG A 34 2.42 13.83 -14.15
C ARG A 34 3.91 13.58 -14.25
N ALA A 35 4.74 14.55 -13.88
CA ALA A 35 6.19 14.42 -13.90
C ALA A 35 6.66 13.26 -13.01
N ILE A 36 6.07 13.11 -11.81
CA ILE A 36 6.39 12.00 -10.90
C ILE A 36 5.95 10.65 -11.48
N ALA A 37 4.73 10.57 -12.00
CA ALA A 37 4.21 9.34 -12.61
C ALA A 37 5.06 8.90 -13.82
N ASP A 38 5.61 9.84 -14.59
CA ASP A 38 6.54 9.53 -15.69
C ASP A 38 7.85 8.92 -15.19
N MET A 39 8.38 9.38 -14.04
CA MET A 39 9.56 8.77 -13.41
C MET A 39 9.30 7.34 -12.94
N LEU A 40 8.04 7.02 -12.62
CA LEU A 40 7.59 5.66 -12.27
C LEU A 40 7.29 4.78 -13.48
N GLY A 41 7.51 5.28 -14.71
CA GLY A 41 7.28 4.51 -15.94
C GLY A 41 5.82 4.48 -16.39
N LEU A 42 4.98 5.41 -15.92
CA LEU A 42 3.56 5.51 -16.26
C LEU A 42 3.31 6.50 -17.41
N GLN A 43 4.26 6.68 -18.33
CA GLN A 43 4.14 7.64 -19.42
C GLN A 43 2.90 7.35 -20.27
N GLY A 44 2.11 8.39 -20.54
CA GLY A 44 0.90 8.29 -21.38
C GLY A 44 -0.32 7.67 -20.69
N ILE A 45 -0.24 7.33 -19.40
CA ILE A 45 -1.40 6.87 -18.61
C ILE A 45 -2.06 8.09 -17.98
N GLU A 46 -3.36 8.29 -18.19
CA GLU A 46 -4.09 9.42 -17.58
C GLU A 46 -4.10 9.31 -16.06
N LEU A 47 -3.84 10.41 -15.35
CA LEU A 47 -3.86 10.43 -13.89
C LEU A 47 -5.27 10.71 -13.37
N GLY A 48 -5.69 9.92 -12.38
CA GLY A 48 -7.02 9.99 -11.78
C GLY A 48 -7.23 8.86 -10.78
N GLU A 49 -8.46 8.74 -10.28
CA GLU A 49 -8.82 7.72 -9.27
C GLU A 49 -8.48 6.30 -9.73
N GLU A 50 -8.74 5.98 -11.00
CA GLU A 50 -8.41 4.66 -11.56
C GLU A 50 -6.90 4.39 -11.52
N THR A 51 -6.06 5.37 -11.83
CA THR A 51 -4.61 5.22 -11.78
C THR A 51 -4.10 5.11 -10.34
N ALA A 52 -4.71 5.85 -9.41
CA ALA A 52 -4.43 5.71 -7.99
C ALA A 52 -4.77 4.29 -7.50
N GLN A 53 -5.91 3.73 -7.91
CA GLN A 53 -6.32 2.38 -7.56
C GLN A 53 -5.40 1.32 -8.16
N ILE A 54 -5.07 1.42 -9.45
CA ILE A 54 -4.19 0.47 -10.14
C ILE A 54 -2.81 0.44 -9.49
N THR A 55 -2.26 1.61 -9.16
CA THR A 55 -0.92 1.70 -8.56
C THR A 55 -0.90 1.11 -7.15
N PHE A 56 -1.93 1.35 -6.35
CA PHE A 56 -2.11 0.71 -5.05
C PHE A 56 -2.21 -0.81 -5.16
N GLU A 57 -3.15 -1.33 -5.96
CA GLU A 57 -3.37 -2.78 -6.09
C GLU A 57 -2.14 -3.51 -6.64
N ALA A 58 -1.39 -2.88 -7.54
CA ALA A 58 -0.15 -3.44 -8.06
C ALA A 58 0.91 -3.62 -6.96
N GLN A 59 1.06 -2.61 -6.08
CA GLN A 59 2.00 -2.65 -4.97
C GLN A 59 1.55 -3.66 -3.90
N GLU A 60 0.28 -3.67 -3.51
CA GLU A 60 -0.31 -4.68 -2.61
C GLU A 60 -0.05 -6.11 -3.07
N LYS A 61 -0.20 -6.35 -4.39
CA LYS A 61 0.03 -7.66 -4.98
C LYS A 61 1.49 -8.07 -4.96
N ILE A 62 2.41 -7.12 -5.11
CA ILE A 62 3.86 -7.36 -5.00
C ILE A 62 4.23 -7.66 -3.55
N ILE A 63 3.79 -6.84 -2.61
CA ILE A 63 4.05 -7.00 -1.17
C ILE A 63 3.59 -8.39 -0.73
N LYS A 64 2.33 -8.77 -0.98
CA LYS A 64 1.81 -10.12 -0.64
C LYS A 64 2.63 -11.27 -1.21
N LYS A 65 3.20 -11.11 -2.42
CA LYS A 65 4.09 -12.11 -3.01
C LYS A 65 5.43 -12.17 -2.29
N LEU A 66 6.01 -11.02 -1.95
CA LEU A 66 7.26 -10.91 -1.21
C LEU A 66 7.14 -11.54 0.17
N GLU A 67 6.07 -11.26 0.90
CA GLU A 67 5.84 -11.86 2.23
C GLU A 67 5.73 -13.37 2.17
N LYS A 68 4.97 -13.89 1.19
CA LYS A 68 4.85 -15.35 0.99
C LYS A 68 6.19 -15.99 0.68
N LEU A 69 7.06 -15.29 -0.07
CA LEU A 69 8.38 -15.75 -0.46
C LEU A 69 9.36 -15.69 0.71
N LEU A 70 9.38 -14.58 1.46
CA LEU A 70 10.34 -14.28 2.51
C LEU A 70 9.92 -14.79 3.90
N LYS A 71 8.65 -15.18 4.07
CA LYS A 71 8.05 -15.57 5.36
C LYS A 71 8.17 -14.47 6.42
N THR A 72 7.97 -13.24 5.99
CA THR A 72 8.05 -12.04 6.83
C THR A 72 6.89 -11.14 6.47
N GLU A 73 6.19 -10.62 7.48
CA GLU A 73 5.16 -9.61 7.31
C GLU A 73 5.80 -8.25 7.03
N ILE A 74 5.21 -7.49 6.12
CA ILE A 74 5.69 -6.18 5.67
C ILE A 74 4.60 -5.15 5.95
N ASP A 75 4.72 -4.49 7.09
CA ASP A 75 3.85 -3.35 7.44
C ASP A 75 4.23 -2.14 6.58
N HIS A 76 3.22 -1.51 5.98
CA HIS A 76 3.42 -0.42 5.03
C HIS A 76 2.24 0.55 5.03
N TYR A 77 2.47 1.74 4.47
CA TYR A 77 1.50 2.81 4.28
C TYR A 77 1.78 3.50 2.96
N TYR A 78 0.86 4.32 2.45
CA TYR A 78 1.03 4.96 1.15
C TYR A 78 1.22 6.47 1.28
N VAL A 79 2.00 7.01 0.36
CA VAL A 79 1.94 8.43 -0.01
C VAL A 79 1.01 8.54 -1.22
N TRP A 80 -0.06 9.31 -1.05
CA TRP A 80 -1.02 9.64 -2.08
C TRP A 80 -0.74 11.05 -2.60
N LEU A 81 -0.52 11.17 -3.91
CA LEU A 81 -0.61 12.46 -4.57
C LEU A 81 -2.08 12.77 -4.82
N THR A 82 -2.47 13.99 -4.46
CA THR A 82 -3.81 14.51 -4.71
C THR A 82 -3.75 15.72 -5.63
N VAL A 83 -4.75 15.83 -6.51
CA VAL A 83 -4.97 16.98 -7.39
C VAL A 83 -6.42 17.39 -7.21
N ASP A 84 -6.65 18.64 -6.82
CA ASP A 84 -7.97 19.18 -6.47
C ASP A 84 -8.68 18.34 -5.38
N GLY A 85 -7.91 17.75 -4.47
CA GLY A 85 -8.41 16.88 -3.40
C GLY A 85 -8.73 15.44 -3.82
N GLU A 86 -8.55 15.07 -5.10
CA GLU A 86 -8.75 13.71 -5.60
C GLU A 86 -7.42 12.94 -5.67
N LYS A 87 -7.42 11.67 -5.27
CA LYS A 87 -6.24 10.81 -5.37
C LYS A 87 -5.93 10.49 -6.83
N VAL A 88 -4.69 10.74 -7.25
CA VAL A 88 -4.27 10.50 -8.64
C VAL A 88 -3.11 9.51 -8.79
N LEU A 89 -2.35 9.29 -7.72
CA LEU A 89 -1.22 8.36 -7.70
C LEU A 89 -0.92 7.91 -6.26
N GLY A 90 -0.71 6.61 -6.05
CA GLY A 90 -0.29 6.06 -4.75
C GLY A 90 1.04 5.33 -4.86
N PHE A 91 1.93 5.54 -3.90
CA PHE A 91 3.16 4.75 -3.78
C PHE A 91 3.53 4.45 -2.33
N ASP A 92 3.98 3.22 -2.09
CA ASP A 92 4.56 2.79 -0.83
C ASP A 92 5.99 3.36 -0.73
N PRO A 93 6.25 4.31 0.19
CA PRO A 93 7.56 4.93 0.29
C PRO A 93 8.60 3.94 0.84
N PRO A 94 9.83 3.93 0.32
CA PRO A 94 10.91 3.10 0.86
C PRO A 94 11.42 3.71 2.17
N VAL A 95 10.64 3.62 3.24
CA VAL A 95 11.07 4.10 4.56
C VAL A 95 11.42 2.90 5.43
N PRO A 96 12.64 2.84 5.96
CA PRO A 96 12.94 1.91 7.05
C PRO A 96 12.01 2.23 8.21
N GLN A 97 11.27 1.24 8.70
CA GLN A 97 10.71 1.33 10.04
C GLN A 97 11.88 1.29 11.02
N TYR A 98 12.22 2.44 11.61
CA TYR A 98 13.27 2.58 12.63
C TYR A 98 12.73 2.25 14.01
#